data_AF-A0A956RSJ0-F1
#
_entry.id   AF-A0A956RSJ0-F1
#
_cell.length_a   1.000
_cell.length_b   1.000
_cell.length_c   1.000
_cell.angle_alpha   90.00
_cell.angle_beta   90.00
_cell.angle_gamma   90.00
#
_symmetry.space_group_name_H-M   'P 1'
#
loop_
_entity.id
_entity.type
_entity.pdbx_description
1 polymer ?
#
loop_
_entity_poly.entity_id
_entity_poly.type
_entity_poly.pdbx_seq_one_letter_code
_entity_poly.pdbx_strand_id
1 'polypeptide(L)'
;MIKIHFYIYCLILIIFQSTSFAQENTDTVIYEMANFEKSASATYREYQWLYYEKKQSAEELLVFEDLLGVYVKRLREAYDTMMLLSDKNVVESRDIAARALIYRALTFLEKAPIDVSYFERACYDYYDAMQLYENTDDIPTLFKPLPQRIRVGGRYYSRLIDLLDEKGQDLFAFG
;
A
#
# COMPACT_ATOMS: atom_id res chain seq x y z
N MET A 1 -22.23 -8.01 -9.59
CA MET A 1 -22.88 -6.67 -9.62
C MET A 1 -23.00 -5.98 -8.26
N ILE A 2 -23.46 -6.65 -7.18
CA ILE A 2 -23.64 -6.01 -5.85
C ILE A 2 -22.31 -5.52 -5.22
N LYS A 3 -21.20 -6.25 -5.41
CA LYS A 3 -19.88 -5.86 -4.87
C LYS A 3 -19.31 -4.57 -5.50
N ILE A 4 -19.49 -4.36 -6.81
CA ILE A 4 -18.98 -3.15 -7.50
C ILE A 4 -19.70 -1.90 -7.00
N HIS A 5 -21.00 -1.99 -6.72
CA HIS A 5 -21.76 -0.88 -6.15
C HIS A 5 -21.31 -0.56 -4.71
N PHE A 6 -20.93 -1.58 -3.93
CA PHE A 6 -20.32 -1.38 -2.62
C PHE A 6 -18.96 -0.67 -2.72
N TYR A 7 -18.11 -1.05 -3.67
CA TYR A 7 -16.81 -0.40 -3.87
C TYR A 7 -16.92 1.03 -4.41
N ILE A 8 -17.86 1.31 -5.32
CA ILE A 8 -18.19 2.69 -5.74
C ILE A 8 -18.70 3.50 -4.54
N TYR A 9 -19.51 2.89 -3.66
CA TYR A 9 -19.97 3.54 -2.43
C TYR A 9 -18.83 3.83 -1.45
N CYS A 10 -17.85 2.91 -1.31
CA CYS A 10 -16.62 3.15 -0.56
C CYS A 10 -15.77 4.26 -1.19
N LEU A 11 -15.66 4.29 -2.53
CA LEU A 11 -14.92 5.31 -3.26
C LEU A 11 -15.55 6.70 -3.07
N ILE A 12 -16.88 6.79 -3.08
CA ILE A 12 -17.63 8.02 -2.79
C ILE A 12 -17.44 8.46 -1.33
N LEU A 13 -17.42 7.53 -0.37
CA LEU A 13 -17.18 7.84 1.05
C LEU A 13 -15.75 8.38 1.30
N ILE A 14 -14.74 7.88 0.58
CA ILE A 14 -13.34 8.34 0.69
C ILE A 14 -13.15 9.75 0.10
N ILE A 15 -13.92 10.10 -0.93
CA ILE A 15 -13.89 11.46 -1.52
C ILE A 15 -14.52 12.48 -0.55
N PHE A 16 -15.52 12.08 0.25
CA PHE A 16 -16.22 12.97 1.18
C PHE A 16 -15.52 13.20 2.54
N GLN A 17 -14.47 12.45 2.88
CA GLN A 17 -13.67 12.67 4.10
C GLN A 17 -12.53 13.69 3.91
N SER A 18 -12.72 14.70 3.07
CA SER A 18 -11.84 15.88 3.06
C SER A 18 -12.12 16.75 4.29
N THR A 19 -11.82 16.25 5.48
CA THR A 19 -11.65 17.08 6.68
C THR A 19 -10.22 17.60 6.68
N SER A 20 -10.10 18.91 6.66
CA SER A 20 -8.83 19.61 6.70
C SER A 20 -8.09 19.27 8.00
N PHE A 21 -6.89 18.68 7.88
CA PHE A 21 -5.95 18.36 8.98
C PHE A 21 -5.47 19.58 9.80
N ALA A 22 -6.07 20.76 9.63
CA ALA A 22 -5.58 22.03 10.14
C ALA A 22 -5.65 22.18 11.68
N GLN A 23 -6.19 21.20 12.41
CA GLN A 23 -6.34 21.28 13.86
C GLN A 23 -6.45 19.92 14.58
N GLU A 24 -5.78 18.88 14.09
CA GLU A 24 -5.83 17.54 14.73
C GLU A 24 -4.66 17.29 15.69
N ASN A 25 -4.96 16.64 16.83
CA ASN A 25 -3.94 16.08 17.70
C ASN A 25 -3.23 14.94 16.95
N THR A 26 -1.90 14.85 17.09
CA THR A 26 -1.04 13.80 16.52
C THR A 26 -1.58 12.38 16.68
N ASP A 27 -2.18 12.05 17.84
CA ASP A 27 -2.81 10.75 18.08
C ASP A 27 -4.00 10.47 17.15
N THR A 28 -4.78 11.49 16.80
CA THR A 28 -5.91 11.39 15.85
C THR A 28 -5.38 11.09 14.45
N VAL A 29 -4.35 11.81 14.00
CA VAL A 29 -3.75 11.59 12.68
C VAL A 29 -3.18 10.18 12.57
N ILE A 30 -2.44 9.70 13.58
CA ILE A 30 -1.91 8.32 13.61
C ILE A 30 -3.05 7.29 13.55
N TYR A 31 -4.13 7.51 14.31
CA TYR A 31 -5.29 6.62 14.29
C TYR A 31 -5.93 6.54 12.90
N GLU A 32 -6.09 7.67 12.22
CA GLU A 32 -6.60 7.71 10.85
C GLU A 32 -5.65 7.02 9.87
N MET A 33 -4.34 7.28 9.97
CA MET A 33 -3.32 6.60 9.19
C MET A 33 -3.41 5.08 9.34
N ALA A 34 -3.54 4.57 10.56
CA ALA A 34 -3.68 3.13 10.80
C ALA A 34 -4.95 2.55 10.16
N ASN A 35 -6.05 3.31 10.11
CA ASN A 35 -7.29 2.87 9.44
C ASN A 35 -7.17 2.88 7.91
N PHE A 36 -6.51 3.89 7.34
CA PHE A 36 -6.18 3.89 5.93
C PHE A 36 -5.21 2.76 5.56
N GLU A 37 -4.24 2.44 6.43
CA GLU A 37 -3.32 1.31 6.21
C GLU A 37 -4.08 -0.02 6.17
N LYS A 38 -4.98 -0.24 7.12
CA LYS A 38 -5.84 -1.44 7.13
C LYS A 38 -6.66 -1.55 5.84
N SER A 39 -7.15 -0.41 5.35
CA SER A 39 -7.92 -0.35 4.10
C SER A 39 -7.05 -0.67 2.89
N ALA A 40 -5.85 -0.07 2.79
CA ALA A 40 -4.88 -0.38 1.75
C ALA A 40 -4.48 -1.87 1.74
N SER A 41 -4.18 -2.43 2.92
CA SER A 41 -3.84 -3.85 3.07
C SER A 41 -5.02 -4.76 2.66
N ALA A 42 -6.26 -4.39 3.01
CA ALA A 42 -7.45 -5.13 2.59
C ALA A 42 -7.66 -5.07 1.07
N THR A 43 -7.51 -3.89 0.46
CA THR A 43 -7.59 -3.70 -1.00
C THR A 43 -6.52 -4.52 -1.71
N TYR A 44 -5.28 -4.53 -1.22
CA TYR A 44 -4.21 -5.37 -1.76
C TYR A 44 -4.57 -6.87 -1.67
N ARG A 45 -5.07 -7.35 -0.54
CA ARG A 45 -5.49 -8.76 -0.40
C ARG A 45 -6.63 -9.14 -1.34
N GLU A 46 -7.63 -8.26 -1.50
CA GLU A 46 -8.72 -8.51 -2.43
C GLU A 46 -8.19 -8.52 -3.87
N TYR A 47 -7.30 -7.59 -4.24
CA TYR A 47 -6.61 -7.60 -5.54
C TYR A 47 -5.93 -8.96 -5.78
N GLN A 48 -5.15 -9.44 -4.82
CA GLN A 48 -4.42 -10.71 -4.90
C GLN A 48 -5.36 -11.91 -5.08
N TRP A 49 -6.48 -11.92 -4.34
CA TRP A 49 -7.51 -12.94 -4.48
C TRP A 49 -8.18 -12.91 -5.85
N LEU A 50 -8.52 -11.71 -6.35
CA LEU A 50 -9.15 -11.55 -7.66
C LEU A 50 -8.20 -11.95 -8.79
N TYR A 51 -6.92 -11.60 -8.67
CA TYR A 51 -5.89 -11.92 -9.65
C TYR A 51 -5.62 -13.43 -9.71
N TYR A 52 -5.30 -14.06 -8.58
CA TYR A 52 -4.87 -15.46 -8.54
C TYR A 52 -6.02 -16.47 -8.49
N GLU A 53 -7.04 -16.23 -7.69
CA GLU A 53 -8.11 -17.22 -7.46
C GLU A 53 -9.29 -17.04 -8.43
N LYS A 54 -9.64 -15.80 -8.74
CA LYS A 54 -10.80 -15.50 -9.62
C LYS A 54 -10.44 -15.23 -11.06
N LYS A 55 -9.17 -14.91 -11.36
CA LYS A 55 -8.69 -14.58 -12.70
C LYS A 55 -9.56 -13.51 -13.37
N GLN A 56 -9.88 -12.46 -12.61
CA GLN A 56 -10.72 -11.37 -13.12
C GLN A 56 -10.04 -10.59 -14.25
N SER A 57 -10.84 -9.81 -14.98
CA SER A 57 -10.35 -8.97 -16.06
C SER A 57 -9.44 -7.85 -15.55
N ALA A 58 -8.56 -7.37 -16.43
CA ALA A 58 -7.68 -6.24 -16.12
C ALA A 58 -8.44 -4.96 -15.74
N GLU A 59 -9.65 -4.76 -16.29
CA GLU A 59 -10.50 -3.60 -16.00
C GLU A 59 -11.03 -3.62 -14.56
N GLU A 60 -11.46 -4.79 -14.06
CA GLU A 60 -11.90 -4.90 -12.67
C GLU A 60 -10.74 -4.71 -11.68
N LEU A 61 -9.55 -5.19 -12.04
CA LEU A 61 -8.34 -5.04 -11.22
C LEU A 61 -7.86 -3.58 -11.16
N LEU A 62 -8.08 -2.79 -12.22
CA LEU A 62 -7.70 -1.38 -12.27
C LEU A 62 -8.38 -0.56 -11.16
N VAL A 63 -9.62 -0.88 -10.80
CA VAL A 63 -10.34 -0.19 -9.71
C VAL A 63 -9.60 -0.34 -8.37
N PHE A 64 -8.98 -1.49 -8.13
CA PHE A 64 -8.20 -1.74 -6.91
C PHE A 64 -6.84 -1.05 -6.97
N GLU A 65 -6.22 -0.96 -8.15
CA GLU A 65 -5.01 -0.18 -8.39
C GLU A 65 -5.25 1.31 -8.09
N ASP A 66 -6.34 1.88 -8.61
CA ASP A 66 -6.73 3.27 -8.37
C ASP A 66 -7.03 3.51 -6.89
N LEU A 67 -7.74 2.59 -6.25
CA LEU A 67 -8.07 2.69 -4.82
C LEU A 67 -6.82 2.63 -3.93
N LEU A 68 -5.86 1.74 -4.23
CA LEU A 68 -4.55 1.74 -3.58
C LEU A 68 -3.82 3.07 -3.82
N GLY A 69 -3.93 3.62 -5.03
CA GLY A 69 -3.43 4.94 -5.38
C GLY A 69 -3.93 6.04 -4.43
N VAL A 70 -5.23 6.07 -4.18
CA VAL A 70 -5.87 7.01 -3.24
C VAL A 70 -5.36 6.83 -1.82
N TYR A 71 -5.31 5.59 -1.30
CA TYR A 71 -4.84 5.36 0.07
C TYR A 71 -3.38 5.73 0.26
N VAL A 72 -2.50 5.39 -0.69
CA VAL A 72 -1.09 5.78 -0.63
C VAL A 72 -0.95 7.30 -0.59
N LYS A 73 -1.68 8.02 -1.45
CA LYS A 73 -1.65 9.49 -1.46
C LYS A 73 -2.06 10.08 -0.11
N ARG A 74 -3.18 9.61 0.46
CA ARG A 74 -3.67 10.07 1.77
C ARG A 74 -2.68 9.80 2.89
N LEU A 75 -2.08 8.61 2.90
CA LEU A 75 -1.08 8.22 3.90
C LEU A 75 0.20 9.05 3.79
N ARG A 76 0.62 9.41 2.57
CA ARG A 76 1.75 10.31 2.34
C ARG A 76 1.46 11.72 2.85
N GLU A 77 0.30 12.28 2.52
CA GLU A 77 -0.13 13.60 3.01
C GLU A 77 -0.19 13.65 4.55
N ALA A 78 -0.70 12.59 5.19
CA ALA A 78 -0.73 12.48 6.64
C ALA A 78 0.67 12.34 7.25
N TYR A 79 1.55 11.54 6.63
CA TYR A 79 2.95 11.44 7.06
C TYR A 79 3.70 12.77 6.98
N ASP A 80 3.56 13.50 5.88
CA ASP A 80 4.18 14.82 5.71
C ASP A 80 3.67 15.80 6.78
N THR A 81 2.39 15.72 7.15
CA THR A 81 1.82 16.47 8.26
C THR A 81 2.46 16.08 9.60
N MET A 82 2.62 14.79 9.89
CA MET A 82 3.27 14.30 11.11
C MET A 82 4.73 14.75 11.22
N MET A 83 5.46 14.78 10.10
CA MET A 83 6.82 15.32 10.03
C MET A 83 6.89 16.80 10.41
N LEU A 84 5.96 17.62 9.91
CA LEU A 84 5.89 19.05 10.24
C LEU A 84 5.57 19.30 11.71
N LEU A 85 4.75 18.43 12.33
CA LEU A 85 4.41 18.51 13.75
C LEU A 85 5.57 18.07 14.67
N SER A 86 6.69 17.57 14.14
CA SER A 86 7.88 17.12 14.88
C SER A 86 7.56 16.13 16.00
N ASP A 87 6.66 15.18 15.72
CA ASP A 87 6.08 14.30 16.73
C ASP A 87 6.97 13.09 17.08
N LYS A 88 6.81 12.58 18.31
CA LYS A 88 7.49 11.35 18.78
C LYS A 88 7.07 10.09 18.02
N ASN A 89 5.90 10.07 17.39
CA ASN A 89 5.34 8.94 16.65
C ASN A 89 5.71 8.95 15.16
N VAL A 90 6.68 9.78 14.75
CA VAL A 90 7.19 9.84 13.36
C VAL A 90 7.63 8.47 12.84
N VAL A 91 8.13 7.59 13.72
CA VAL A 91 8.51 6.21 13.33
C VAL A 91 7.29 5.40 12.89
N GLU A 92 6.18 5.48 13.61
CA GLU A 92 4.96 4.72 13.31
C GLU A 92 4.27 5.26 12.06
N SER A 93 4.12 6.59 11.93
CA SER A 93 3.51 7.21 10.74
C SER A 93 4.30 6.88 9.47
N ARG A 94 5.63 6.90 9.56
CA ARG A 94 6.51 6.52 8.46
C ARG A 94 6.35 5.05 8.08
N ASP A 95 6.34 4.17 9.07
CA ASP A 95 6.17 2.73 8.87
C ASP A 95 4.84 2.44 8.13
N ILE A 96 3.77 3.14 8.53
CA ILE A 96 2.45 3.05 7.88
C ILE A 96 2.53 3.50 6.41
N ALA A 97 3.08 4.69 6.15
CA ALA A 97 3.16 5.24 4.80
C ALA A 97 4.02 4.36 3.88
N ALA A 98 5.15 3.88 4.39
CA ALA A 98 6.05 2.99 3.65
C ALA A 98 5.37 1.65 3.30
N ARG A 99 4.63 1.02 4.23
CA ARG A 99 3.93 -0.26 3.91
C ARG A 99 2.90 -0.07 2.80
N ALA A 100 2.17 1.04 2.81
CA ALA A 100 1.18 1.32 1.77
C ALA A 100 1.81 1.46 0.38
N LEU A 101 2.95 2.16 0.28
CA LEU A 101 3.74 2.23 -0.96
C LEU A 101 4.15 0.83 -1.43
N ILE A 102 4.66 -0.02 -0.54
CA ILE A 102 5.04 -1.38 -0.90
C ILE A 102 3.84 -2.23 -1.35
N TYR A 103 2.66 -2.10 -0.73
CA TYR A 103 1.46 -2.79 -1.21
C TYR A 103 1.12 -2.41 -2.66
N ARG A 104 1.23 -1.12 -3.02
CA ARG A 104 0.99 -0.67 -4.39
C ARG A 104 2.08 -1.12 -5.35
N ALA A 105 3.35 -1.09 -4.94
CA ALA A 105 4.47 -1.65 -5.70
C ALA A 105 4.24 -3.12 -6.04
N LEU A 106 3.85 -3.93 -5.05
CA LEU A 106 3.55 -5.34 -5.22
C LEU A 106 2.42 -5.59 -6.22
N THR A 107 1.36 -4.77 -6.17
CA THR A 107 0.28 -4.83 -7.17
C THR A 107 0.79 -4.59 -8.58
N PHE A 108 1.68 -3.61 -8.78
CA PHE A 108 2.26 -3.35 -10.09
C PHE A 108 3.19 -4.48 -10.55
N LEU A 109 3.97 -5.09 -9.66
CA LEU A 109 4.83 -6.23 -10.01
C LEU A 109 4.03 -7.42 -10.59
N GLU A 110 2.78 -7.63 -10.18
CA GLU A 110 1.93 -8.68 -10.78
C GLU A 110 1.71 -8.49 -12.28
N LYS A 111 1.74 -7.24 -12.75
CA LYS A 111 1.47 -6.85 -14.14
C LYS A 111 2.74 -6.54 -14.93
N ALA A 112 3.90 -6.52 -14.28
CA ALA A 112 5.19 -6.28 -14.93
C ALA A 112 5.49 -7.24 -16.10
N PRO A 113 5.13 -8.55 -16.07
CA PRO A 113 5.30 -9.43 -17.23
C PRO A 113 4.42 -9.06 -18.44
N ILE A 114 3.38 -8.27 -18.23
CA ILE A 114 2.43 -7.85 -19.27
C ILE A 114 2.88 -6.54 -19.89
N ASP A 115 3.34 -5.60 -19.06
CA ASP A 115 3.84 -4.29 -19.49
C ASP A 115 4.92 -3.79 -18.52
N VAL A 116 6.10 -3.49 -19.09
CA VAL A 116 7.28 -3.02 -18.36
C VAL A 116 7.04 -1.71 -17.61
N SER A 117 6.07 -0.89 -18.03
CA SER A 117 5.70 0.34 -17.33
C SER A 117 5.24 0.08 -15.90
N TYR A 118 4.66 -1.09 -15.62
CA TYR A 118 4.31 -1.49 -14.26
C TYR A 118 5.54 -1.81 -13.41
N PHE A 119 6.60 -2.37 -14.02
CA PHE A 119 7.86 -2.57 -13.30
C PHE A 119 8.47 -1.24 -12.87
N GLU A 120 8.51 -0.26 -13.77
CA GLU A 120 9.00 1.08 -13.44
C GLU A 120 8.20 1.71 -12.30
N ARG A 121 6.87 1.64 -12.37
CA ARG A 121 5.97 2.12 -11.30
C ARG A 121 6.21 1.42 -9.97
N ALA A 122 6.42 0.11 -9.99
CA ALA A 122 6.76 -0.64 -8.78
C ALA A 122 8.09 -0.18 -8.18
N CYS A 123 9.11 0.05 -9.01
CA CYS A 123 10.39 0.58 -8.57
C CYS A 123 10.24 1.97 -7.95
N TYR A 124 9.46 2.87 -8.55
CA TYR A 124 9.21 4.21 -7.98
C TYR A 124 8.62 4.12 -6.57
N ASP A 125 7.57 3.31 -6.39
CA ASP A 125 6.94 3.13 -5.07
C ASP A 125 7.88 2.49 -4.05
N TYR A 126 8.68 1.51 -4.49
CA TYR A 126 9.69 0.88 -3.65
C TYR A 126 10.75 1.89 -3.18
N TYR A 127 11.32 2.67 -4.11
CA TYR A 127 12.35 3.65 -3.76
C TYR A 127 11.79 4.79 -2.92
N ASP A 128 10.58 5.26 -3.19
CA ASP A 128 9.91 6.25 -2.36
C ASP A 128 9.69 5.72 -0.93
N ALA A 129 9.32 4.44 -0.78
CA ALA A 129 9.20 3.81 0.53
C ALA A 129 10.55 3.73 1.27
N MET A 130 11.65 3.50 0.56
CA MET A 130 13.00 3.45 1.16
C MET A 130 13.53 4.85 1.50
N GLN A 131 13.25 5.86 0.67
CA GLN A 131 13.62 7.26 0.93
C GLN A 131 13.03 7.80 2.22
N LEU A 132 11.88 7.28 2.66
CA LEU A 132 11.31 7.62 3.95
C LEU A 132 12.24 7.33 5.16
N TYR A 133 13.20 6.42 5.01
CA TYR A 133 14.17 6.06 6.05
C TYR A 133 15.53 6.70 5.83
N GLU A 134 15.71 7.45 4.74
CA GLU A 134 16.94 8.18 4.45
C GLU A 134 17.20 9.18 5.59
N ASN A 135 18.38 9.10 6.19
CA ASN A 135 18.80 9.89 7.37
C ASN A 135 18.20 9.45 8.72
N THR A 136 17.80 8.19 8.85
CA THR A 136 17.35 7.64 10.14
C THR A 136 18.03 6.31 10.44
N ASP A 137 18.23 5.99 11.72
CA ASP A 137 18.79 4.71 12.16
C ASP A 137 17.73 3.59 12.25
N ASP A 138 16.47 3.90 11.94
CA ASP A 138 15.38 2.95 12.03
C ASP A 138 15.44 1.91 10.93
N ILE A 139 15.17 0.66 11.32
CA ILE A 139 15.06 -0.45 10.37
C ILE A 139 13.87 -0.19 9.43
N PRO A 140 14.04 -0.30 8.10
CA PRO A 140 12.94 -0.14 7.15
C PRO A 140 11.79 -1.13 7.42
N THR A 141 10.54 -0.69 7.24
CA THR A 141 9.35 -1.53 7.42
C THR A 141 9.35 -2.80 6.56
N LEU A 142 10.13 -2.80 5.49
CA LEU A 142 10.38 -3.94 4.62
C LEU A 142 10.82 -5.19 5.41
N PHE A 143 11.68 -4.99 6.42
CA PHE A 143 12.26 -6.05 7.24
C PHE A 143 11.47 -6.33 8.52
N LYS A 144 10.50 -5.47 8.86
CA LYS A 144 9.68 -5.60 10.06
C LYS A 144 8.57 -6.64 9.86
N PRO A 145 8.07 -7.26 10.94
CA PRO A 145 6.85 -8.06 10.87
C PRO A 145 5.66 -7.22 10.40
N LEU A 146 4.83 -7.82 9.55
CA LEU A 146 3.57 -7.24 9.11
C LEU A 146 2.56 -7.22 10.28
N PRO A 147 1.73 -6.17 10.38
CA PRO A 147 0.61 -6.13 11.34
C PRO A 147 -0.36 -7.30 11.17
N GLN A 148 -0.48 -7.83 9.95
CA GLN A 148 -1.30 -8.98 9.62
C GLN A 148 -0.63 -9.81 8.53
N ARG A 149 -0.68 -11.14 8.64
CA ARG A 149 -0.20 -12.04 7.58
C ARG A 149 -1.00 -11.85 6.31
N ILE A 150 -0.30 -11.87 5.17
CA ILE A 150 -0.91 -11.73 3.85
C ILE A 150 -0.83 -13.06 3.12
N ARG A 151 -1.90 -13.43 2.43
CA ARG A 151 -1.94 -14.61 1.56
C ARG A 151 -1.81 -14.21 0.09
N VAL A 152 -0.84 -14.77 -0.61
CA VAL A 152 -0.61 -14.57 -2.06
C VAL A 152 -0.33 -15.94 -2.69
N GLY A 153 -0.99 -16.27 -3.81
CA GLY A 153 -0.73 -17.51 -4.55
C GLY A 153 -0.81 -18.81 -3.72
N GLY A 154 -1.57 -18.82 -2.61
CA GLY A 154 -1.67 -19.95 -1.68
C GLY A 154 -0.64 -19.99 -0.55
N ARG A 155 0.35 -19.08 -0.54
CA ARG A 155 1.37 -18.93 0.51
C ARG A 155 1.02 -17.79 1.46
N TYR A 156 1.60 -17.81 2.66
CA TYR A 156 1.40 -16.78 3.68
C TYR A 156 2.71 -16.10 4.04
N TYR A 157 2.72 -14.77 4.04
CA TYR A 157 3.87 -13.94 4.32
C TYR A 157 3.66 -13.15 5.61
N SER A 158 4.72 -13.04 6.40
CA SER A 158 4.74 -12.26 7.64
C SER A 158 5.64 -11.03 7.55
N ARG A 159 6.38 -10.84 6.45
CA ARG A 159 7.19 -9.65 6.18
C ARG A 159 7.04 -9.27 4.71
N LEU A 160 7.26 -7.99 4.41
CA LEU A 160 7.21 -7.48 3.05
C LEU A 160 8.40 -7.96 2.21
N ILE A 161 9.58 -8.10 2.82
CA ILE A 161 10.78 -8.59 2.10
C ILE A 161 10.57 -9.99 1.51
N ASP A 162 9.99 -10.91 2.28
CA ASP A 162 9.75 -12.29 1.83
C ASP A 162 8.83 -12.33 0.61
N LEU A 163 7.87 -11.39 0.56
CA LEU A 163 6.93 -11.28 -0.53
C LEU A 163 7.57 -10.63 -1.77
N LEU A 164 8.39 -9.59 -1.58
CA LEU A 164 9.14 -8.96 -2.67
C LEU A 164 10.20 -9.88 -3.27
N ASP A 165 10.90 -10.67 -2.45
CA ASP A 165 11.90 -11.63 -2.91
C ASP A 165 11.28 -12.70 -3.80
N GLU A 166 10.12 -13.24 -3.43
CA GLU A 166 9.38 -14.19 -4.27
C GLU A 166 8.99 -13.55 -5.61
N LYS A 167 8.46 -12.32 -5.58
CA LYS A 167 8.10 -11.59 -6.82
C LYS A 167 9.32 -11.28 -7.69
N GLY A 168 10.44 -10.93 -7.08
CA GLY A 168 11.69 -10.72 -7.79
C GLY A 168 12.15 -11.99 -8.51
N GLN A 169 12.12 -13.14 -7.82
CA GLN A 169 12.47 -14.44 -8.41
C GLN A 169 11.56 -14.80 -9.57
N ASP A 170 10.24 -14.58 -9.44
CA ASP A 170 9.29 -14.81 -10.52
C ASP A 170 9.64 -13.94 -11.74
N LEU A 171 9.94 -12.66 -11.54
CA LEU A 171 10.31 -11.74 -12.63
C LEU A 171 11.63 -12.10 -13.31
N PHE A 172 12.64 -12.54 -12.55
CA PHE A 172 13.91 -13.01 -13.13
C PHE A 172 13.73 -14.28 -13.97
N ALA A 173 12.70 -15.09 -13.70
CA ALA A 173 12.40 -16.27 -14.51
C ALA A 173 11.67 -15.93 -15.83
N PHE A 174 11.16 -14.70 -15.98
CA PHE A 174 10.50 -14.22 -17.20
C PHE A 174 11.44 -13.53 -18.20
N GLY A 175 12.65 -13.11 -17.78
CA GLY A 175 13.68 -12.46 -18.62
C GLY A 175 14.70 -13.43 -19.19
#